data_AF-A0A0F8X5V6-F1
#
_entry.id   AF-A0A0F8X5V6-F1
#
_cell.length_a   1.000
_cell.length_b   1.000
_cell.length_c   1.000
_cell.angle_alpha   90.00
_cell.angle_beta   90.00
_cell.angle_gamma   90.00
#
_symmetry.space_group_name_H-M   'P 1'
#
loop_
_entity.id
_entity.type
_entity.pdbx_description
1 polymer ?
#
loop_
_entity_poly.entity_id
_entity_poly.type
_entity_poly.pdbx_seq_one_letter_code
_entity_poly.pdbx_strand_id
1 'polypeptide(L)' 'MRRTKEWWTRLSREERSELWWAEDFIRSSSGAGSSPYLPDDCGDCGCGQPTLGGGPCPYHSKRQEELIAKADGVEERRDG' A
#
# COMPACT_ATOMS: atom_id res chain seq x y z
N MET A 1 0.52 -13.43 -8.09
CA MET A 1 0.88 -14.52 -7.16
C MET A 1 -0.38 -15.10 -6.50
N ARG A 2 -0.39 -16.39 -6.11
CA ARG A 2 -1.42 -17.00 -5.28
C ARG A 2 -1.09 -16.88 -3.77
N ARG A 3 -1.96 -16.25 -2.98
CA ARG A 3 -1.82 -16.11 -1.51
C ARG A 3 -2.23 -17.39 -0.79
N THR A 4 -1.29 -18.30 -0.58
CA THR A 4 -1.53 -19.58 0.12
C THR A 4 -1.53 -19.41 1.64
N LYS A 5 -1.85 -20.48 2.39
CA LYS A 5 -1.76 -20.45 3.86
C LYS A 5 -0.33 -20.18 4.32
N GLU A 6 0.64 -20.84 3.68
CA GLU A 6 2.08 -20.70 3.95
C GLU A 6 2.55 -19.26 3.69
N TRP A 7 2.04 -18.65 2.62
CA TRP A 7 2.31 -17.24 2.31
C TRP A 7 1.86 -16.33 3.45
N TRP A 8 0.65 -16.50 3.95
CA TRP A 8 0.14 -15.73 5.09
C TRP A 8 0.92 -15.98 6.39
N THR A 9 1.48 -17.18 6.58
CA THR A 9 2.28 -17.48 7.78
C THR A 9 3.58 -16.68 7.87
N ARG A 10 4.08 -16.15 6.74
CA ARG A 10 5.28 -15.31 6.70
C ARG A 10 5.05 -13.88 7.20
N LEU A 11 3.79 -13.49 7.37
CA LEU A 11 3.39 -12.21 7.96
C LEU A 11 2.91 -12.39 9.39
N SER A 12 3.28 -11.46 10.27
CA SER A 12 2.70 -11.34 11.61
C SER A 12 1.20 -11.00 11.53
N ARG A 13 0.48 -11.10 12.66
CA ARG A 13 -0.94 -10.74 12.68
C ARG A 13 -1.16 -9.27 12.30
N GLU A 14 -0.31 -8.39 12.82
CA GLU A 14 -0.32 -6.95 12.58
C GLU A 14 -0.02 -6.66 11.11
N GLU A 15 1.01 -7.30 10.54
CA GLU A 15 1.38 -7.16 9.13
C GLU A 15 0.27 -7.62 8.18
N ARG A 16 -0.50 -8.65 8.55
CA ARG A 16 -1.68 -9.07 7.77
C ARG A 16 -2.76 -8.00 7.78
N SER A 17 -3.00 -7.38 8.94
CA SER A 17 -3.94 -6.27 9.06
C SER A 17 -3.47 -5.06 8.25
N GLU A 18 -2.18 -4.71 8.33
CA GLU A 18 -1.59 -3.63 7.55
C GLU A 18 -1.69 -3.87 6.04
N LEU A 19 -1.43 -5.10 5.57
CA LEU A 19 -1.58 -5.44 4.17
C LEU A 19 -3.02 -5.25 3.69
N TRP A 20 -3.99 -5.68 4.51
CA TRP A 20 -5.40 -5.49 4.20
C TRP A 20 -5.79 -4.02 4.13
N TRP A 21 -5.31 -3.20 5.09
CA TRP A 21 -5.53 -1.76 5.08
C TRP A 21 -4.89 -1.10 3.87
N ALA A 22 -3.64 -1.44 3.53
CA ALA A 22 -2.95 -0.89 2.36
C ALA A 22 -3.70 -1.23 1.05
N GLU A 23 -4.19 -2.46 0.92
CA GLU A 23 -4.99 -2.87 -0.23
C GLU A 23 -6.32 -2.14 -0.34
N ASP A 24 -7.00 -1.94 0.79
CA ASP A 24 -8.25 -1.20 0.82
C ASP A 24 -8.03 0.26 0.41
N PHE A 25 -7.00 0.91 0.95
CA PHE A 25 -6.63 2.27 0.57
C PHE A 25 -6.23 2.37 -0.90
N ILE A 26 -5.42 1.46 -1.44
CA ILE A 26 -5.05 1.49 -2.86
C ILE A 26 -6.29 1.35 -3.75
N ARG A 27 -7.22 0.45 -3.39
CA ARG A 27 -8.47 0.26 -4.13
C ARG A 27 -9.37 1.48 -4.05
N SER A 28 -9.55 2.06 -2.85
CA SER A 28 -10.42 3.23 -2.62
C SER A 28 -9.82 4.54 -3.13
N SER A 29 -8.49 4.68 -3.15
CA SER A 29 -7.76 5.84 -3.68
C SER A 29 -7.78 5.92 -5.21
N SER A 30 -8.31 4.90 -5.92
CA SER A 30 -8.60 4.99 -7.37
C SER A 30 -9.61 6.09 -7.72
N GLY A 31 -10.16 6.78 -6.71
CA GLY A 31 -10.95 7.99 -6.84
C GLY A 31 -10.53 9.06 -5.83
N ALA A 32 -9.23 9.21 -5.53
CA ALA A 32 -8.71 10.37 -4.79
C ALA A 32 -9.19 11.63 -5.53
N GLY A 33 -10.29 12.18 -5.02
CA GLY A 33 -11.00 13.29 -5.64
C GLY A 33 -10.14 14.53 -5.60
N SER A 34 -10.35 15.42 -6.57
CA SER A 34 -9.74 16.75 -6.55
C SER A 34 -10.00 17.40 -5.19
N SER A 35 -8.93 17.66 -4.44
CA SER A 35 -9.03 18.47 -3.25
C SER A 35 -9.07 19.93 -3.71
N PRO A 36 -10.02 20.76 -3.24
CA PRO A 36 -10.05 22.18 -3.60
C PRO A 36 -8.83 22.95 -3.05
N TYR A 37 -8.04 22.31 -2.18
CA TYR A 37 -6.86 22.88 -1.54
C TYR A 37 -5.55 22.38 -2.15
N LEU A 38 -5.61 21.42 -3.08
CA LEU A 38 -4.44 20.90 -3.76
C LEU A 38 -4.49 21.30 -5.25
N PRO A 39 -3.33 21.40 -5.91
CA PRO A 39 -3.27 21.55 -7.37
C PRO A 39 -4.12 20.48 -8.09
N ASP A 40 -4.58 20.78 -9.32
CA ASP A 40 -5.46 19.90 -10.08
C ASP A 40 -4.88 18.49 -10.34
N ASP A 41 -3.55 18.36 -10.27
CA ASP A 41 -2.80 17.12 -10.39
C ASP A 41 -2.49 16.46 -9.04
N CYS A 42 -3.13 16.89 -7.96
CA CYS A 42 -2.91 16.40 -6.61
C CYS A 42 -4.23 16.02 -5.93
N GLY A 43 -4.22 14.88 -5.25
CA GLY A 43 -5.31 14.37 -4.42
C GLY A 43 -4.86 14.14 -2.99
N ASP A 44 -5.82 13.79 -2.14
CA ASP A 44 -5.55 13.37 -0.76
C ASP A 44 -5.96 11.90 -0.61
N CYS A 45 -5.02 11.07 -0.16
CA CYS A 45 -5.37 9.77 0.39
C CYS A 45 -6.02 10.02 1.75
N GLY A 46 -7.20 9.45 2.02
CA GLY A 46 -7.89 9.58 3.32
C GLY A 46 -7.10 9.10 4.57
N CYS A 47 -5.84 8.74 4.39
CA CYS A 47 -4.79 8.57 5.37
C CYS A 47 -3.97 9.85 5.68
N GLY A 48 -4.26 10.98 5.04
CA GLY A 48 -3.53 12.25 5.17
C GLY A 48 -2.22 12.34 4.39
N GLN A 49 -2.00 11.45 3.40
CA GLN A 49 -0.83 11.54 2.51
C GLN A 49 -1.26 12.13 1.16
N PRO A 50 -0.50 13.07 0.59
CA PRO A 50 -0.79 13.58 -0.73
C PRO A 50 -0.60 12.49 -1.78
N THR A 51 -1.46 12.48 -2.79
CA THR A 51 -1.35 11.62 -3.97
C THR A 51 -1.13 12.48 -5.19
N LEU A 52 -0.29 12.03 -6.13
CA LEU A 52 -0.18 12.67 -7.42
C LEU A 52 -1.27 12.08 -8.33
N GLY A 53 -2.20 12.94 -8.74
CA GLY A 53 -3.43 12.60 -9.46
C GLY A 53 -4.40 11.75 -8.64
N GLY A 54 -5.40 11.19 -9.33
CA GLY A 54 -6.30 10.17 -8.80
C GLY A 54 -5.66 8.78 -8.68
N GLY A 55 -4.33 8.72 -8.53
CA GLY A 55 -3.56 7.49 -8.44
C GLY A 55 -3.50 6.92 -7.01
N PRO A 56 -2.97 5.70 -6.85
CA PRO A 56 -2.88 5.06 -5.55
C PRO A 56 -1.92 5.81 -4.62
N CYS A 57 -2.21 5.78 -3.32
CA CYS A 57 -1.38 6.41 -2.31
C CYS A 57 0.04 5.82 -2.30
N PRO A 58 1.10 6.62 -2.49
CA PRO A 58 2.47 6.11 -2.58
C PRO A 58 2.91 5.40 -1.28
N TYR A 59 2.44 5.88 -0.12
CA TYR A 59 2.72 5.26 1.17
C TYR A 59 2.12 3.84 1.25
N HIS A 60 0.83 3.70 0.92
CA HIS A 60 0.16 2.40 0.97
C HIS A 60 0.67 1.45 -0.12
N SER A 61 0.96 1.96 -1.32
CA SER A 61 1.58 1.19 -2.39
C SER A 61 2.92 0.61 -1.96
N LYS A 62 3.81 1.44 -1.40
CA LYS A 62 5.10 0.98 -0.89
C LYS A 62 4.93 -0.05 0.23
N ARG A 63 4.04 0.21 1.19
CA ARG A 63 3.83 -0.72 2.30
C ARG A 63 3.27 -2.06 1.83
N GLN A 64 2.36 -2.03 0.85
CA GLN A 64 1.84 -3.24 0.21
C GLN A 64 2.97 -4.02 -0.46
N GLU A 65 3.84 -3.35 -1.24
CA GLU A 65 4.97 -3.98 -1.92
C GLU A 65 5.94 -4.65 -0.93
N GLU A 66 6.30 -3.97 0.16
CA GLU A 66 7.17 -4.51 1.22
C GLU A 66 6.57 -5.78 1.84
N LEU A 67 5.28 -5.75 2.18
CA LEU A 67 4.59 -6.88 2.81
C LEU A 67 4.41 -8.05 1.84
N ILE A 68 4.14 -7.77 0.56
CA ILE A 68 4.11 -8.81 -0.48
C ILE A 68 5.51 -9.40 -0.64
N ALA A 69 6.55 -8.59 -0.79
CA ALA A 69 7.93 -9.07 -0.95
C ALA A 69 8.38 -9.95 0.23
N LYS A 70 8.08 -9.53 1.46
CA LYS A 70 8.31 -10.34 2.66
C LYS A 70 7.58 -11.68 2.60
N ALA A 71 6.30 -11.66 2.27
CA ALA A 71 5.50 -12.88 2.19
C ALA A 71 5.92 -13.77 0.99
N ASP A 72 6.50 -13.19 -0.05
CA ASP A 72 7.09 -13.90 -1.19
C ASP A 72 8.43 -14.56 -0.81
N GLY A 73 9.05 -14.12 0.29
CA GLY A 73 10.40 -14.53 0.69
C GLY A 73 11.49 -13.81 -0.09
N VAL A 74 11.13 -12.67 -0.70
CA VAL A 74 12.02 -11.73 -1.38
C VAL A 74 12.31 -10.59 -0.40
N GLU A 75 12.84 -10.90 0.78
CA GLU A 75 13.40 -9.84 1.61
C GLU A 75 14.63 -9.32 0.87
N GLU A 76 14.64 -8.03 0.50
CA GLU A 76 15.84 -7.37 0.00
C GLU A 76 16.93 -7.64 1.03
N ARG A 77 17.93 -8.44 0.66
CA ARG A 77 19.21 -8.48 1.36
C ARG A 77 19.77 -7.06 1.28
N ARG A 78 19.50 -6.25 2.31
CA ARG A 78 20.32 -5.09 2.64
C ARG A 78 21.64 -5.65 3.17
N ASP A 79 22.46 -6.13 2.25
CA ASP A 79 23.88 -6.37 2.49
C ASP A 79 24.53 -5.00 2.76
N GLY A 80 24.96 -4.81 4.02
CA GLY A 80 26.11 -4.00 4.46
C GLY A 80 26.18 -2.54 4.07
#